data_AF-A0A317JA72-F1
#
_entry.id   AF-A0A317JA72-F1
#
_cell.length_a   1.000
_cell.length_b   1.000
_cell.length_c   1.000
_cell.angle_alpha   90.00
_cell.angle_beta   90.00
_cell.angle_gamma   90.00
#
_symmetry.space_group_name_H-M   'P 1'
#
loop_
_entity.id
_entity.type
_entity.pdbx_description
1 polymer ?
#
loop_
_entity_poly.entity_id
_entity_poly.type
_entity_poly.pdbx_seq_one_letter_code
_entity_poly.pdbx_strand_id
1 'polypeptide(L)'
;MDFTRRELLIRSSKLLFLTATAARALDRTGEQPAPGDTYHMADHWWGMIVDIDKCIGCGTCVRSCSKENNVPDSYFRTWIERYEVSENLQHPTVDSPKGGIDGFPPAARAELKSFFVPKLCNHCENPPCVQVCPVGATFLSPDGVVLVDQSYCLGCRYCVQACPYGARYFHPEQETAEKCTLCYHRITKGLTTACCETCPTGARQLVDLKDPKDPVHDFLRNNKVQVLKPQLATESKVFYNNLDGSVR
;
A
#
# COMPACT_ATOMS: atom_id res chain seq x y z
N MET A 1 62.87 -20.33 -2.80
CA MET A 1 63.39 -18.95 -2.76
C MET A 1 63.05 -18.42 -1.38
N ASP A 2 64.01 -18.48 -0.45
CA ASP A 2 63.81 -18.03 0.92
C ASP A 2 63.96 -16.51 0.97
N PHE A 3 62.84 -15.80 1.10
CA PHE A 3 62.85 -14.36 1.33
C PHE A 3 63.14 -14.10 2.79
N THR A 4 64.20 -13.34 3.07
CA THR A 4 64.51 -12.96 4.44
C THR A 4 63.51 -11.91 4.95
N ARG A 5 63.20 -11.92 6.25
CA ARG A 5 62.28 -10.93 6.87
C ARG A 5 62.65 -9.47 6.57
N ARG A 6 63.93 -9.19 6.35
CA ARG A 6 64.46 -7.88 5.99
C ARG A 6 64.10 -7.47 4.55
N GLU A 7 64.07 -8.40 3.61
CA GLU A 7 63.66 -8.14 2.23
C GLU A 7 62.15 -7.93 2.11
N LEU A 8 61.37 -8.62 2.96
CA LEU A 8 59.92 -8.42 3.05
C LEU A 8 59.59 -6.98 3.48
N LEU A 9 60.28 -6.47 4.51
CA LEU A 9 60.08 -5.12 5.05
C LEU A 9 60.46 -4.02 4.04
N ILE A 10 61.57 -4.20 3.33
CA ILE A 10 62.04 -3.25 2.30
C ILE A 10 61.07 -3.21 1.11
N ARG A 11 60.52 -4.37 0.70
CA ARG A 11 59.52 -4.45 -0.37
C ARG A 11 58.16 -3.89 0.06
N SER A 12 57.72 -4.12 1.29
CA SER A 12 56.47 -3.54 1.81
C SER A 12 56.54 -2.02 1.97
N SER A 13 57.70 -1.45 2.32
CA SER A 13 57.87 0.01 2.39
C SER A 13 57.78 0.71 1.03
N LYS A 14 58.05 0.01 -0.08
CA LYS A 14 57.83 0.55 -1.44
C LYS A 14 56.36 0.49 -1.89
N LEU A 15 55.52 -0.28 -1.20
CA LEU A 15 54.08 -0.37 -1.47
C LEU A 15 53.28 0.71 -0.74
N LEU A 16 53.83 1.32 0.31
CA LEU A 16 53.16 2.34 1.14
C LEU A 16 53.18 3.77 0.57
N PHE A 17 53.83 4.00 -0.57
CA PHE A 17 53.83 5.31 -1.27
C PHE A 17 52.89 5.34 -2.48
N LEU A 18 51.85 4.50 -2.48
CA LEU A 18 50.72 4.64 -3.39
C LEU A 18 49.72 5.67 -2.86
N THR A 19 50.13 6.91 -3.11
CA THR A 19 49.33 8.05 -3.54
C THR A 19 48.18 8.56 -2.66
N ALA A 20 48.36 9.78 -2.17
CA ALA A 20 47.29 10.71 -1.80
C ALA A 20 46.24 10.94 -2.93
N THR A 21 46.45 10.43 -4.14
CA THR A 21 45.44 10.39 -5.20
C THR A 21 44.37 9.32 -4.98
N ALA A 22 44.64 8.25 -4.23
CA ALA A 22 43.62 7.25 -3.88
C ALA A 22 42.58 7.82 -2.89
N ALA A 23 43.00 8.67 -1.95
CA ALA A 23 42.09 9.37 -1.05
C ALA A 23 41.19 10.38 -1.81
N ARG A 24 41.73 11.08 -2.82
CA ARG A 24 40.94 11.98 -3.69
C ARG A 24 40.05 11.26 -4.71
N ALA A 25 40.30 9.98 -4.98
CA ALA A 25 39.42 9.17 -5.82
C ALA A 25 38.15 8.76 -5.05
N LEU A 26 38.24 8.48 -3.74
CA LEU A 26 37.05 8.23 -2.91
C LEU A 26 36.15 9.45 -2.77
N ASP A 27 36.71 10.67 -2.68
CA ASP A 27 35.92 11.91 -2.68
C ASP A 27 35.29 12.22 -4.05
N ARG A 28 35.83 11.67 -5.15
CA ARG A 28 35.27 11.79 -6.51
C ARG A 28 34.30 10.68 -6.89
N THR A 29 34.27 9.59 -6.13
CA THR A 29 33.15 8.64 -6.12
C THR A 29 32.10 9.03 -5.09
N GLY A 30 32.04 10.31 -4.73
CA GLY A 30 30.82 10.95 -4.25
C GLY A 30 29.76 10.93 -5.34
N GLU A 31 29.33 9.71 -5.71
CA GLU A 31 27.97 9.46 -6.10
C GLU A 31 27.17 10.01 -4.93
N GLN A 32 26.63 11.21 -5.12
CA GLN A 32 25.59 11.67 -4.23
C GLN A 32 24.58 10.53 -4.20
N PRO A 33 24.18 10.03 -3.02
CA PRO A 33 23.12 9.06 -2.96
C PRO A 33 22.00 9.57 -3.85
N ALA A 34 21.56 8.75 -4.82
CA ALA A 34 20.44 9.11 -5.66
C ALA A 34 19.33 9.62 -4.72
N PRO A 35 18.62 10.71 -5.03
CA PRO A 35 17.55 11.22 -4.17
C PRO A 35 16.54 10.08 -3.95
N GLY A 36 16.66 9.38 -2.82
CA GLY A 36 16.25 7.98 -2.69
C GLY A 36 16.83 7.24 -1.49
N ASP A 37 18.06 7.54 -1.04
CA ASP A 37 18.66 6.87 0.16
C ASP A 37 18.15 7.39 1.51
N THR A 38 17.11 8.22 1.53
CA THR A 38 16.55 8.77 2.77
C THR A 38 15.40 7.95 3.35
N TYR A 39 14.93 6.91 2.66
CA TYR A 39 13.81 6.11 3.13
C TYR A 39 14.27 4.89 3.92
N HIS A 40 14.05 4.94 5.24
CA HIS A 40 14.35 3.84 6.13
C HIS A 40 13.05 3.11 6.49
N MET A 41 12.82 1.94 5.87
CA MET A 41 11.60 1.13 6.10
C MET A 41 11.32 0.90 7.59
N ALA A 42 12.37 0.70 8.39
CA ALA A 42 12.23 0.44 9.81
C ALA A 42 11.61 1.61 10.59
N ASP A 43 11.62 2.83 10.06
CA ASP A 43 11.07 4.02 10.73
C ASP A 43 9.57 4.19 10.53
N HIS A 44 8.96 3.37 9.66
CA HIS A 44 7.57 3.52 9.24
C HIS A 44 6.73 2.29 9.57
N TRP A 45 5.42 2.52 9.73
CA TRP A 45 4.42 1.47 9.75
C TRP A 45 3.15 1.94 9.04
N TRP A 46 3.08 1.70 7.74
CA TRP A 46 2.06 2.32 6.90
C TRP A 46 0.68 1.70 7.06
N GLY A 47 -0.32 2.57 7.08
CA GLY A 47 -1.74 2.24 7.02
C GLY A 47 -2.51 3.25 6.17
N MET A 48 -3.84 3.17 6.26
CA MET A 48 -4.72 4.17 5.67
C MET A 48 -5.91 4.40 6.57
N ILE A 49 -6.35 5.64 6.68
CA ILE A 49 -7.67 5.97 7.22
C ILE A 49 -8.63 6.31 6.09
N VAL A 50 -9.88 5.89 6.27
CA VAL A 50 -10.99 6.16 5.38
C VAL A 50 -12.09 6.83 6.19
N ASP A 51 -12.34 8.09 5.87
CA ASP A 51 -13.42 8.89 6.42
C ASP A 51 -14.68 8.70 5.55
N ILE A 52 -15.58 7.82 5.98
CA ILE A 52 -16.81 7.45 5.27
C ILE A 52 -17.73 8.66 5.11
N ASP A 53 -17.85 9.48 6.16
CA ASP A 53 -18.74 10.64 6.15
C ASP A 53 -18.33 11.71 5.13
N LYS A 54 -17.03 11.74 4.79
CA LYS A 54 -16.50 12.63 3.74
C LYS A 54 -16.58 12.03 2.33
N CYS A 55 -16.88 10.74 2.18
CA CYS A 55 -16.90 10.13 0.86
C CYS A 55 -18.17 10.49 0.09
N ILE A 56 -18.00 11.12 -1.07
CA ILE A 56 -19.09 11.53 -1.97
C ILE A 56 -19.24 10.63 -3.21
N GLY A 57 -18.53 9.49 -3.27
CA GLY A 57 -18.64 8.56 -4.39
C GLY A 57 -18.16 9.10 -5.75
N CYS A 58 -17.28 10.10 -5.81
CA CYS A 58 -16.92 10.78 -7.08
C CYS A 58 -16.04 9.96 -8.05
N GLY A 59 -15.51 8.82 -7.63
CA GLY A 59 -14.66 7.94 -8.46
C GLY A 59 -13.23 8.42 -8.72
N THR A 60 -12.86 9.62 -8.26
CA THR A 60 -11.52 10.18 -8.54
C THR A 60 -10.38 9.31 -8.00
N CYS A 61 -10.55 8.71 -6.81
CA CYS A 61 -9.55 7.80 -6.23
C CYS A 61 -9.35 6.52 -7.06
N VAL A 62 -10.39 6.06 -7.76
CA VAL A 62 -10.34 4.90 -8.65
C VAL A 62 -9.59 5.28 -9.93
N ARG A 63 -9.99 6.39 -10.58
CA ARG A 63 -9.33 6.90 -11.79
C ARG A 63 -7.85 7.20 -11.58
N SER A 64 -7.50 7.88 -10.51
CA SER A 64 -6.11 8.25 -10.23
C SER A 64 -5.26 7.03 -9.91
N CYS A 65 -5.79 6.05 -9.17
CA CYS A 65 -5.11 4.80 -8.92
C CYS A 65 -4.88 4.01 -10.22
N SER A 66 -5.89 3.89 -11.08
CA SER A 66 -5.77 3.20 -12.37
C SER A 66 -4.73 3.86 -13.26
N LYS A 67 -4.75 5.19 -13.38
CA LYS A 67 -3.77 5.94 -14.18
C LYS A 67 -2.36 5.85 -13.61
N GLU A 68 -2.19 6.02 -12.31
CA GLU A 68 -0.87 6.00 -11.64
C GLU A 68 -0.19 4.63 -11.75
N ASN A 69 -0.98 3.55 -11.73
CA ASN A 69 -0.45 2.19 -11.66
C ASN A 69 -0.67 1.38 -12.94
N ASN A 70 -1.10 2.03 -14.04
CA ASN A 70 -1.41 1.39 -15.32
C ASN A 70 -2.33 0.16 -15.14
N VAL A 71 -3.40 0.30 -14.36
CA VAL A 71 -4.33 -0.82 -14.09
C VAL A 71 -5.14 -1.11 -15.36
N PRO A 72 -5.21 -2.37 -15.83
CA PRO A 72 -5.98 -2.73 -17.02
C PRO A 72 -7.48 -2.46 -16.87
N ASP A 73 -8.15 -2.29 -17.99
CA ASP A 73 -9.60 -2.07 -18.03
C ASP A 73 -10.36 -3.20 -17.34
N SER A 74 -11.42 -2.85 -16.61
CA SER A 74 -12.24 -3.76 -15.78
C SER A 74 -11.55 -4.34 -14.54
N TYR A 75 -10.30 -3.96 -14.25
CA TYR A 75 -9.62 -4.28 -13.01
C TYR A 75 -9.47 -3.05 -12.13
N PHE A 76 -9.41 -3.27 -10.82
CA PHE A 76 -9.35 -2.18 -9.84
C PHE A 76 -8.39 -2.56 -8.71
N ARG A 77 -7.50 -1.63 -8.36
CA ARG A 77 -6.71 -1.70 -7.11
C ARG A 77 -7.46 -1.07 -5.93
N THR A 78 -8.49 -0.29 -6.22
CA THR A 78 -9.38 0.37 -5.27
C THR A 78 -10.73 0.61 -5.93
N TRP A 79 -11.82 0.52 -5.18
CA TRP A 79 -13.17 0.77 -5.68
C TRP A 79 -14.01 1.49 -4.61
N ILE A 80 -15.21 1.91 -4.99
CA ILE A 80 -16.20 2.48 -4.08
C ILE A 80 -17.45 1.62 -4.16
N GLU A 81 -18.04 1.30 -3.03
CA GLU A 81 -19.36 0.68 -2.95
C GLU A 81 -20.35 1.68 -2.36
N ARG A 82 -21.54 1.79 -2.94
CA ARG A 82 -22.66 2.51 -2.33
C ARG A 82 -23.52 1.52 -1.58
N TYR A 83 -23.82 1.84 -0.33
CA TYR A 83 -24.74 1.08 0.51
C TYR A 83 -26.03 1.87 0.64
N GLU A 84 -27.16 1.25 0.31
CA GLU A 84 -28.49 1.78 0.58
C GLU A 84 -29.14 0.88 1.65
N VAL A 85 -29.36 1.46 2.83
CA VAL A 85 -29.92 0.77 4.01
C VAL A 85 -31.33 1.27 4.25
N SER A 86 -32.28 0.34 4.43
CA SER A 86 -33.63 0.65 4.90
C SER A 86 -33.91 -0.03 6.23
N GLU A 87 -34.81 0.54 7.03
CA GLU A 87 -35.22 -0.03 8.33
C GLU A 87 -35.82 -1.45 8.19
N ASN A 88 -36.36 -1.77 7.02
CA ASN A 88 -37.03 -3.05 6.75
C ASN A 88 -36.16 -4.06 5.98
N LEU A 89 -34.97 -3.68 5.55
CA LEU A 89 -34.07 -4.56 4.80
C LEU A 89 -33.17 -5.33 5.77
N GLN A 90 -33.30 -6.66 5.79
CA GLN A 90 -32.36 -7.54 6.51
C GLN A 90 -30.93 -7.46 5.95
N HIS A 91 -30.79 -7.04 4.68
CA HIS A 91 -29.52 -6.87 3.98
C HIS A 91 -29.51 -5.56 3.18
N PRO A 92 -28.42 -4.78 3.24
CA PRO A 92 -28.31 -3.56 2.44
C PRO A 92 -28.27 -3.88 0.95
N THR A 93 -28.80 -2.97 0.14
CA THR A 93 -28.52 -2.99 -1.31
C THR A 93 -27.13 -2.39 -1.52
N VAL A 94 -26.27 -3.08 -2.25
CA VAL A 94 -24.91 -2.63 -2.54
C VAL A 94 -24.69 -2.55 -4.03
N ASP A 95 -24.24 -1.40 -4.53
CA ASP A 95 -23.83 -1.22 -5.93
C ASP A 95 -22.43 -0.63 -6.06
N SER A 96 -21.74 -0.99 -7.14
CA SER A 96 -20.40 -0.51 -7.50
C SER A 96 -20.21 -0.57 -9.03
N PRO A 97 -20.92 0.29 -9.79
CA PRO A 97 -20.85 0.25 -11.26
C PRO A 97 -19.43 0.54 -11.73
N LYS A 98 -18.79 -0.43 -12.40
CA LYS A 98 -17.38 -0.36 -12.82
C LYS A 98 -16.44 0.12 -11.70
N GLY A 99 -16.60 -0.42 -10.49
CA GLY A 99 -15.79 -0.04 -9.33
C GLY A 99 -16.00 1.40 -8.83
N GLY A 100 -17.01 2.10 -9.34
CA GLY A 100 -17.29 3.51 -9.04
C GLY A 100 -16.40 4.50 -9.82
N ILE A 101 -15.70 4.06 -10.86
CA ILE A 101 -14.74 4.90 -11.62
C ILE A 101 -15.39 6.12 -12.29
N ASP A 102 -16.63 5.97 -12.74
CA ASP A 102 -17.44 7.01 -13.40
C ASP A 102 -18.34 7.77 -12.40
N GLY A 103 -18.17 7.51 -11.10
CA GLY A 103 -19.11 7.95 -10.07
C GLY A 103 -20.36 7.07 -10.02
N PHE A 104 -21.43 7.58 -9.38
CA PHE A 104 -22.67 6.85 -9.17
C PHE A 104 -23.85 7.63 -9.76
N PRO A 105 -24.84 6.95 -10.36
CA PRO A 105 -26.11 7.58 -10.68
C PRO A 105 -26.81 8.05 -9.40
N PRO A 106 -27.81 8.94 -9.47
CA PRO A 106 -28.63 9.27 -8.32
C PRO A 106 -29.17 8.01 -7.63
N ALA A 107 -29.25 8.05 -6.30
CA ALA A 107 -29.82 6.95 -5.52
C ALA A 107 -31.20 6.60 -6.06
N ALA A 108 -31.46 5.30 -6.26
CA ALA A 108 -32.72 4.84 -6.84
C ALA A 108 -33.89 5.08 -5.89
N ARG A 109 -33.60 5.23 -4.59
CA ARG A 109 -34.58 5.42 -3.51
C ARG A 109 -34.09 6.55 -2.60
N ALA A 110 -34.62 7.75 -2.81
CA ALA A 110 -34.18 8.95 -2.11
C ALA A 110 -34.46 8.91 -0.60
N GLU A 111 -35.44 8.10 -0.19
CA GLU A 111 -35.86 7.92 1.20
C GLU A 111 -34.97 6.97 2.03
N LEU A 112 -33.98 6.31 1.42
CA LEU A 112 -33.09 5.39 2.14
C LEU A 112 -31.82 6.07 2.62
N LYS A 113 -31.27 5.58 3.74
CA LYS A 113 -29.94 5.97 4.20
C LYS A 113 -28.93 5.45 3.17
N SER A 114 -28.28 6.36 2.46
CA SER A 114 -27.25 6.04 1.46
C SER A 114 -25.89 6.58 1.88
N PHE A 115 -24.85 5.77 1.77
CA PHE A 115 -23.47 6.18 2.03
C PHE A 115 -22.49 5.39 1.18
N PHE A 116 -21.28 5.93 1.01
CA PHE A 116 -20.23 5.34 0.19
C PHE A 116 -19.11 4.76 1.04
N VAL A 117 -18.68 3.55 0.72
CA VAL A 117 -17.58 2.85 1.38
C VAL A 117 -16.47 2.61 0.36
N PRO A 118 -15.40 3.41 0.41
CA PRO A 118 -14.22 3.19 -0.41
C PRO A 118 -13.44 1.95 0.07
N LYS A 119 -13.24 0.96 -0.80
CA LYS A 119 -12.49 -0.28 -0.48
C LYS A 119 -11.18 -0.37 -1.27
N LEU A 120 -10.20 -1.06 -0.69
CA LEU A 120 -8.87 -1.32 -1.24
C LEU A 120 -8.23 -2.52 -0.54
N CYS A 121 -6.98 -2.85 -0.86
CA CYS A 121 -6.21 -3.81 -0.06
C CYS A 121 -6.02 -3.28 1.36
N ASN A 122 -6.28 -4.11 2.36
CA ASN A 122 -6.22 -3.72 3.76
C ASN A 122 -4.81 -3.71 4.36
N HIS A 123 -3.79 -4.09 3.58
CA HIS A 123 -2.38 -4.20 4.01
C HIS A 123 -2.25 -4.84 5.40
N CYS A 124 -2.92 -5.99 5.56
CA CYS A 124 -3.04 -6.73 6.82
C CYS A 124 -1.67 -7.05 7.44
N GLU A 125 -1.62 -7.08 8.77
CA GLU A 125 -0.44 -7.52 9.51
C GLU A 125 -0.31 -9.03 9.60
N ASN A 126 -1.43 -9.74 9.66
CA ASN A 126 -1.51 -11.18 9.46
C ASN A 126 -2.16 -11.47 8.10
N PRO A 127 -1.45 -11.24 6.97
CA PRO A 127 -2.03 -11.35 5.63
C PRO A 127 -2.18 -12.83 5.22
N PRO A 128 -3.42 -13.37 5.10
CA PRO A 128 -3.63 -14.75 4.66
C PRO A 128 -3.08 -14.97 3.24
N CYS A 129 -3.15 -13.93 2.41
CA CYS A 129 -2.60 -13.93 1.06
C CYS A 129 -1.09 -14.15 0.98
N VAL A 130 -0.31 -13.76 2.00
CA VAL A 130 1.13 -14.07 2.11
C VAL A 130 1.33 -15.51 2.53
N GLN A 131 0.58 -15.97 3.54
CA GLN A 131 0.71 -17.33 4.08
C GLN A 131 0.45 -18.43 3.04
N VAL A 132 -0.46 -18.18 2.09
CA VAL A 132 -0.79 -19.17 1.04
C VAL A 132 0.14 -19.14 -0.17
N CYS A 133 1.09 -18.21 -0.24
CA CYS A 133 1.97 -18.10 -1.41
C CYS A 133 3.06 -19.18 -1.34
N PRO A 134 3.07 -20.18 -2.25
CA PRO A 134 3.97 -21.32 -2.14
C PRO A 134 5.45 -20.96 -2.39
N VAL A 135 5.69 -19.84 -3.07
CA VAL A 135 7.04 -19.35 -3.40
C VAL A 135 7.42 -18.10 -2.61
N GLY A 136 6.52 -17.48 -1.85
CA GLY A 136 6.83 -16.22 -1.15
C GLY A 136 6.92 -14.99 -2.07
N ALA A 137 6.33 -15.04 -3.27
CA ALA A 137 6.25 -13.89 -4.17
C ALA A 137 5.41 -12.73 -3.61
N THR A 138 4.51 -12.99 -2.66
CA THR A 138 3.87 -11.91 -1.90
C THR A 138 4.35 -11.96 -0.46
N PHE A 139 4.68 -10.80 0.09
CA PHE A 139 5.35 -10.67 1.38
C PHE A 139 4.89 -9.40 2.10
N LEU A 140 5.13 -9.35 3.40
CA LEU A 140 4.97 -8.15 4.23
C LEU A 140 6.34 -7.46 4.32
N SER A 141 6.44 -6.21 3.88
CA SER A 141 7.68 -5.42 4.04
C SER A 141 7.86 -4.94 5.49
N PRO A 142 9.10 -4.60 5.90
CA PRO A 142 9.38 -4.13 7.26
C PRO A 142 8.64 -2.86 7.68
N ASP A 143 8.19 -2.05 6.71
CA ASP A 143 7.37 -0.84 6.94
C ASP A 143 5.85 -1.12 6.92
N GLY A 144 5.45 -2.39 6.94
CA GLY A 144 4.06 -2.81 7.08
C GLY A 144 3.28 -2.96 5.76
N VAL A 145 3.88 -2.70 4.60
CA VAL A 145 3.18 -2.79 3.32
C VAL A 145 3.20 -4.22 2.79
N VAL A 146 2.03 -4.84 2.64
CA VAL A 146 1.94 -6.10 1.88
C VAL A 146 2.26 -5.82 0.40
N LEU A 147 3.22 -6.51 -0.21
CA LEU A 147 3.68 -6.33 -1.59
C LEU A 147 3.65 -7.65 -2.39
N VAL A 148 3.84 -7.55 -3.70
CA VAL A 148 3.99 -8.68 -4.61
C VAL A 148 5.22 -8.42 -5.49
N ASP A 149 6.17 -9.33 -5.46
CA ASP A 149 7.22 -9.45 -6.47
C ASP A 149 6.65 -10.16 -7.69
N GLN A 150 6.43 -9.41 -8.76
CA GLN A 150 5.90 -9.93 -10.01
C GLN A 150 6.89 -10.90 -10.68
N SER A 151 8.20 -10.69 -10.54
CA SER A 151 9.23 -11.53 -11.16
C SER A 151 9.30 -12.92 -10.54
N TYR A 152 8.92 -13.03 -9.26
CA TYR A 152 8.91 -14.30 -8.53
C TYR A 152 7.53 -14.97 -8.51
N CYS A 153 6.48 -14.27 -8.97
CA CYS A 153 5.12 -14.77 -8.97
C CYS A 153 4.91 -15.80 -10.10
N LEU A 154 4.64 -17.06 -9.74
CA LEU A 154 4.33 -18.13 -10.72
C LEU A 154 2.88 -18.15 -11.20
N GLY A 155 2.04 -17.21 -10.75
CA GLY A 155 0.66 -17.10 -11.22
C GLY A 155 -0.33 -18.15 -10.70
N CYS A 156 -0.07 -18.83 -9.57
CA CYS A 156 -0.98 -19.87 -9.02
C CYS A 156 -2.35 -19.37 -8.51
N ARG A 157 -2.54 -18.05 -8.35
CA ARG A 157 -3.78 -17.40 -7.90
C ARG A 157 -4.27 -17.75 -6.48
N TYR A 158 -3.53 -18.52 -5.68
CA TYR A 158 -3.91 -18.84 -4.30
C TYR A 158 -4.12 -17.59 -3.45
N CYS A 159 -3.23 -16.60 -3.57
CA CYS A 159 -3.36 -15.34 -2.84
C CYS A 159 -4.61 -14.53 -3.25
N VAL A 160 -5.10 -14.68 -4.48
CA VAL A 160 -6.34 -14.05 -4.97
C VAL A 160 -7.54 -14.64 -4.22
N GLN A 161 -7.62 -15.96 -4.14
CA GLN A 161 -8.70 -16.66 -3.44
C GLN A 161 -8.64 -16.51 -1.92
N ALA A 162 -7.44 -16.46 -1.34
CA ALA A 162 -7.27 -16.34 0.11
C ALA A 162 -7.57 -14.94 0.65
N CYS A 163 -7.67 -13.91 -0.19
CA CYS A 163 -7.95 -12.55 0.28
C CYS A 163 -9.42 -12.41 0.68
N PRO A 164 -9.75 -12.19 1.98
CA PRO A 164 -11.15 -12.14 2.42
C PRO A 164 -11.89 -10.87 1.95
N TYR A 165 -11.16 -9.92 1.38
CA TYR A 165 -11.67 -8.63 0.90
C TYR A 165 -11.86 -8.58 -0.62
N GLY A 166 -11.46 -9.63 -1.36
CA GLY A 166 -11.45 -9.59 -2.83
C GLY A 166 -10.52 -8.51 -3.41
N ALA A 167 -9.53 -8.06 -2.65
CA ALA A 167 -8.69 -6.91 -3.00
C ALA A 167 -7.46 -7.27 -3.88
N ARG A 168 -7.48 -8.47 -4.47
CA ARG A 168 -6.44 -8.99 -5.37
C ARG A 168 -7.10 -9.43 -6.66
N TYR A 169 -6.42 -9.23 -7.77
CA TYR A 169 -6.81 -9.75 -9.08
C TYR A 169 -5.64 -10.42 -9.77
N PHE A 170 -5.91 -11.15 -10.84
CA PHE A 170 -4.87 -11.73 -11.69
C PHE A 170 -4.70 -10.84 -12.92
N HIS A 171 -3.50 -10.31 -13.14
CA HIS A 171 -3.24 -9.39 -14.24
C HIS A 171 -3.35 -10.14 -15.58
N PRO A 172 -4.17 -9.66 -16.54
CA PRO A 172 -4.42 -10.38 -17.80
C PRO A 172 -3.18 -10.51 -18.68
N GLU A 173 -2.32 -9.49 -18.72
CA GLU A 173 -1.11 -9.51 -19.56
C GLU A 173 0.14 -10.04 -18.85
N GLN A 174 0.37 -9.64 -17.59
CA GLN A 174 1.56 -10.05 -16.83
C GLN A 174 1.45 -11.46 -16.26
N GLU A 175 0.24 -12.03 -16.19
CA GLU A 175 -0.02 -13.34 -15.58
C GLU A 175 0.43 -13.46 -14.11
N THR A 176 0.47 -12.34 -13.39
CA THR A 176 0.82 -12.24 -11.97
C THR A 176 -0.36 -11.81 -11.11
N ALA A 177 -0.27 -12.07 -9.80
CA ALA A 177 -1.23 -11.53 -8.86
C ALA A 177 -0.96 -10.04 -8.59
N GLU A 178 -2.02 -9.25 -8.58
CA GLU A 178 -1.96 -7.80 -8.47
C GLU A 178 -2.92 -7.24 -7.44
N LYS A 179 -2.61 -6.05 -6.89
CA LYS A 179 -3.39 -5.37 -5.86
C LYS A 179 -2.91 -3.94 -5.61
N CYS A 180 -3.62 -3.20 -4.75
CA CYS A 180 -3.09 -1.97 -4.17
C CYS A 180 -1.74 -2.21 -3.49
N THR A 181 -0.79 -1.31 -3.71
CA THR A 181 0.57 -1.32 -3.12
C THR A 181 0.79 -0.15 -2.17
N LEU A 182 -0.26 0.53 -1.72
CA LEU A 182 -0.18 1.87 -1.08
C LEU A 182 0.68 2.85 -1.89
N CYS A 183 0.66 2.73 -3.23
CA CYS A 183 1.56 3.48 -4.10
C CYS A 183 3.02 3.44 -3.58
N TYR A 184 3.54 2.25 -3.28
CA TYR A 184 4.86 2.06 -2.68
C TYR A 184 5.94 2.92 -3.35
N HIS A 185 5.94 2.98 -4.68
CA HIS A 185 6.86 3.79 -5.50
C HIS A 185 6.79 5.31 -5.27
N ARG A 186 5.72 5.82 -4.64
CA ARG A 186 5.53 7.22 -4.22
C ARG A 186 5.90 7.42 -2.75
N ILE A 187 5.41 6.55 -1.87
CA ILE A 187 5.57 6.73 -0.41
C ILE A 187 7.03 6.61 0.02
N THR A 188 7.82 5.76 -0.64
CA THR A 188 9.27 5.68 -0.40
C THR A 188 10.04 6.92 -0.88
N LYS A 189 9.37 7.87 -1.54
CA LYS A 189 9.92 9.16 -1.98
C LYS A 189 9.33 10.33 -1.19
N GLY A 190 8.64 10.07 -0.08
CA GLY A 190 8.01 11.09 0.75
C GLY A 190 6.73 11.71 0.15
N LEU A 191 6.15 11.07 -0.87
CA LEU A 191 4.89 11.51 -1.48
C LEU A 191 3.71 10.72 -0.91
N THR A 192 2.51 11.30 -0.91
CA THR A 192 1.30 10.54 -0.58
C THR A 192 0.84 9.66 -1.76
N THR A 193 -0.15 8.80 -1.50
CA THR A 193 -0.73 7.94 -2.53
C THR A 193 -1.58 8.73 -3.52
N ALA A 194 -1.61 8.33 -4.79
CA ALA A 194 -2.38 9.03 -5.82
C ALA A 194 -3.88 9.14 -5.47
N CYS A 195 -4.44 8.12 -4.82
CA CYS A 195 -5.84 8.11 -4.41
C CYS A 195 -6.14 9.06 -3.24
N CYS A 196 -5.17 9.32 -2.36
CA CYS A 196 -5.29 10.31 -1.29
C CYS A 196 -5.09 11.73 -1.82
N GLU A 197 -4.05 11.95 -2.63
CA GLU A 197 -3.71 13.26 -3.23
C GLU A 197 -4.87 13.86 -4.03
N THR A 198 -5.61 13.03 -4.73
CA THR A 198 -6.68 13.47 -5.64
C THR A 198 -8.06 13.46 -4.98
N CYS A 199 -8.19 13.06 -3.72
CA CYS A 199 -9.48 12.99 -3.04
C CYS A 199 -9.98 14.40 -2.69
N PRO A 200 -11.06 14.91 -3.32
CA PRO A 200 -11.47 16.31 -3.15
C PRO A 200 -11.97 16.64 -1.74
N THR A 201 -12.46 15.63 -1.01
CA THR A 201 -13.00 15.77 0.34
C THR A 201 -12.02 15.29 1.41
N GLY A 202 -10.85 14.77 1.05
CA GLY A 202 -9.90 14.20 2.01
C GLY A 202 -10.44 12.95 2.73
N ALA A 203 -11.34 12.21 2.09
CA ALA A 203 -11.95 10.99 2.64
C ALA A 203 -10.97 9.81 2.78
N ARG A 204 -9.79 9.88 2.17
CA ARG A 204 -8.72 8.87 2.33
C ARG A 204 -7.43 9.58 2.68
N GLN A 205 -6.71 9.07 3.68
CA GLN A 205 -5.43 9.62 4.07
C GLN A 205 -4.46 8.47 4.34
N LEU A 206 -3.28 8.55 3.73
CA LEU A 206 -2.14 7.71 4.07
C LEU A 206 -1.67 8.11 5.47
N VAL A 207 -1.35 7.13 6.30
CA VAL A 207 -0.93 7.36 7.68
C VAL A 207 0.28 6.52 8.02
N ASP A 208 1.19 7.08 8.79
CA ASP A 208 2.27 6.35 9.44
C ASP A 208 1.89 6.08 10.90
N LEU A 209 1.63 4.81 11.23
CA LEU A 209 1.23 4.39 12.57
C LEU A 209 2.39 4.42 13.57
N LYS A 210 3.64 4.57 13.10
CA LYS A 210 4.82 4.66 13.94
C LYS A 210 5.19 6.12 14.28
N ASP A 211 4.78 7.08 13.47
CA ASP A 211 5.00 8.51 13.75
C ASP A 211 3.98 9.04 14.77
N PRO A 212 4.40 9.35 16.02
CA PRO A 212 3.49 9.84 17.05
C PRO A 212 2.87 11.21 16.73
N LYS A 213 3.41 11.94 15.75
CA LYS A 213 2.90 13.25 15.29
C LYS A 213 1.90 13.12 14.15
N ASP A 214 1.72 11.93 13.58
CA ASP A 214 0.78 11.71 12.50
C ASP A 214 -0.67 11.94 13.00
N PRO A 215 -1.51 12.68 12.23
CA PRO A 215 -2.91 12.96 12.61
C PRO A 215 -3.76 11.70 12.81
N VAL A 216 -3.27 10.52 12.38
CA VAL A 216 -3.92 9.23 12.64
C VAL A 216 -4.22 9.02 14.12
N HIS A 217 -3.33 9.42 15.02
CA HIS A 217 -3.53 9.15 16.45
C HIS A 217 -4.71 9.95 17.01
N ASP A 218 -4.90 11.19 16.54
CA ASP A 218 -6.07 11.99 16.89
C ASP A 218 -7.33 11.45 16.21
N PHE A 219 -7.22 10.99 14.96
CA PHE A 219 -8.34 10.36 14.26
C PHE A 219 -8.84 9.10 14.99
N LEU A 220 -7.92 8.21 15.38
CA LEU A 220 -8.22 6.97 16.10
C LEU A 220 -8.78 7.22 17.50
N ARG A 221 -8.35 8.30 18.18
CA ARG A 221 -8.87 8.67 19.51
C ARG A 221 -10.26 9.28 19.46
N ASN A 222 -10.54 10.13 18.47
CA ASN A 222 -11.73 10.96 18.45
C ASN A 222 -12.88 10.38 17.61
N ASN A 223 -12.65 9.32 16.84
CA ASN A 223 -13.68 8.70 15.99
C ASN A 223 -13.95 7.26 16.41
N LYS A 224 -15.18 6.79 16.15
CA LYS A 224 -15.50 5.36 16.23
C LYS A 224 -14.90 4.66 15.02
N VAL A 225 -13.75 4.03 15.22
CA VAL A 225 -12.99 3.37 14.15
C VAL A 225 -13.22 1.87 14.16
N GLN A 226 -13.39 1.30 12.96
CA GLN A 226 -13.48 -0.12 12.74
C GLN A 226 -12.60 -0.53 11.55
N VAL A 227 -12.27 -1.82 11.48
CA VAL A 227 -11.63 -2.43 10.31
C VAL A 227 -12.63 -3.35 9.63
N LEU A 228 -12.42 -3.67 8.35
CA LEU A 228 -13.28 -4.63 7.66
C LEU A 228 -13.00 -6.05 8.16
N LYS A 229 -14.07 -6.81 8.40
CA LYS A 229 -14.06 -8.21 8.83
C LYS A 229 -13.14 -8.48 10.03
N PRO A 230 -13.32 -7.78 11.17
CA PRO A 230 -12.44 -7.90 12.34
C PRO A 230 -12.45 -9.32 12.92
N GLN A 231 -13.52 -10.10 12.71
CA GLN A 231 -13.66 -11.48 13.19
C GLN A 231 -12.65 -12.44 12.55
N LEU A 232 -12.01 -12.05 11.44
CA LEU A 232 -10.98 -12.86 10.76
C LEU A 232 -9.57 -12.65 11.32
N ALA A 233 -9.39 -11.74 12.30
CA ALA A 233 -8.12 -11.48 12.97
C ALA A 233 -6.92 -11.24 12.02
N THR A 234 -7.19 -10.64 10.85
CA THR A 234 -6.14 -10.30 9.87
C THR A 234 -5.27 -9.13 10.30
N GLU A 235 -5.69 -8.39 11.35
CA GLU A 235 -5.02 -7.16 11.79
C GLU A 235 -4.85 -6.17 10.63
N SER A 236 -5.97 -5.83 10.00
CA SER A 236 -6.07 -4.85 8.92
C SER A 236 -5.51 -3.48 9.34
N LYS A 237 -4.71 -2.86 8.45
CA LYS A 237 -4.14 -1.52 8.63
C LYS A 237 -4.91 -0.42 7.88
N VAL A 238 -6.10 -0.74 7.39
CA VAL A 238 -7.06 0.22 6.85
C VAL A 238 -8.20 0.39 7.84
N PHE A 239 -8.37 1.62 8.29
CA PHE A 239 -9.28 2.03 9.36
C PHE A 239 -10.42 2.87 8.80
N TYR A 240 -11.65 2.57 9.19
CA TYR A 240 -12.87 3.24 8.73
C TYR A 240 -13.55 3.91 9.93
N ASN A 241 -13.85 5.22 9.85
CA ASN A 241 -14.74 5.83 10.83
C ASN A 241 -16.20 5.51 10.53
N ASN A 242 -17.02 5.46 11.58
CA ASN A 242 -18.49 5.39 11.48
C ASN A 242 -19.01 4.30 10.52
N LEU A 243 -18.26 3.19 10.41
CA LEU A 243 -18.62 2.05 9.58
C LEU A 243 -19.94 1.45 10.09
N ASP A 244 -20.96 1.47 9.23
CA ASP A 244 -22.27 0.91 9.54
C ASP A 244 -22.18 -0.62 9.66
N GLY A 245 -22.92 -1.21 10.61
CA GLY A 245 -22.96 -2.66 10.81
C GLY A 245 -23.54 -3.44 9.63
N SER A 246 -24.18 -2.76 8.67
CA SER A 246 -24.59 -3.34 7.39
C SER A 246 -23.41 -3.69 6.48
N VAL A 247 -22.24 -3.08 6.70
CA VAL A 247 -21.02 -3.34 5.91
C VAL A 247 -20.36 -4.61 6.44
N ARG A 248 -20.53 -5.72 5.72
CA ARG A 248 -19.97 -7.05 6.03
C ARG A 248 -18.94 -7.48 4.98
#